data_AF-U1PAB2-F1
#
_entry.id   AF-U1PAB2-F1
#
_cell.length_a   1.000
_cell.length_b   1.000
_cell.length_c   1.000
_cell.angle_alpha   90.00
_cell.angle_beta   90.00
_cell.angle_gamma   90.00
#
_symmetry.space_group_name_H-M   'P 1'
#
loop_
_entity.id
_entity.type
_entity.pdbx_description
1 polymer ?
#
loop_
_entity_poly.entity_id
_entity_poly.type
_entity_poly.pdbx_seq_one_letter_code
_entity_poly.pdbx_strand_id
1 'polypeptide(L)'
;MTTTQSELADLSRFIFRAPRWYVSLTFAIVIAATVGVAAFDSGAYATTWRGLFIFGRDAWEGVFFIGIPTVVAAFATTGVDRFVGGKLTANRSSLLALVSELIVVTIVVTAAVISVVTGLGQRFIFDALVVALASVFAFRLLIVMAVSRSSLLVAALPASIQTLVAAVLLFVYSGTLRYISFGGPLLDAYMMPYLARPERAPAELSAISMEHFALLGITSALYALAVYGFIIVVDRPWRRSLNVSMLDFLRGFIGHIAEGSRELEEFFQQLGEEALIPVSVLSFKTVDDVEKARFVLPMIHPGPMGEIGGGNLPERVATAADGLAFPPHATAGHDFNLVTEREVDTIIDAVETAASRIEYTAEATQSVRTHAGEASMLGQCIGNNGLLISTYAPGFADDIAYGVGLSASAEARTTGLDNVLLVDAHNSNNGLSGPTLGHVTPGSARAFDMMSAARQCGDRLTTAEQYPMELGTAWTETPWDPTDGIGPLGVRVAVLNVAGNETAYVLVDGNNMEPGLRGQIIETIVDEGPVDAAEIMTTDTHIVNTIEADNQVGSAIDNEMFIDTLSDLIVEARRDYETVTGGMAVERVSVTVFGNDRTETLASHANAVVSIGGAFAVTVALAAIAVSVVIFLFA
;
A
#
# COMPACT_ATOMS: atom_id res chain seq x y z
N MET A 1 4.60 -4.15 14.29
CA MET A 1 4.11 -4.88 13.08
C MET A 1 4.10 -6.40 13.22
N THR A 2 3.04 -7.10 12.78
CA THR A 2 3.02 -8.58 12.69
C THR A 2 3.79 -9.10 11.45
N THR A 3 4.26 -10.37 11.49
CA THR A 3 4.90 -11.02 10.32
C THR A 3 4.03 -10.96 9.06
N THR A 4 2.71 -11.07 9.23
CA THR A 4 1.73 -10.99 8.14
C THR A 4 1.55 -9.58 7.58
N GLN A 5 1.70 -8.52 8.40
CA GLN A 5 1.73 -7.13 7.94
C GLN A 5 3.02 -6.83 7.15
N SER A 6 4.16 -7.40 7.56
CA SER A 6 5.42 -7.30 6.81
C SER A 6 5.31 -7.95 5.42
N GLU A 7 4.65 -9.11 5.33
CA GLU A 7 4.41 -9.78 4.03
C GLU A 7 3.52 -8.95 3.08
N LEU A 8 2.59 -8.16 3.62
CA LEU A 8 1.82 -7.17 2.85
C LEU A 8 2.68 -5.99 2.36
N ALA A 9 3.65 -5.55 3.16
CA ALA A 9 4.61 -4.54 2.74
C ALA A 9 5.52 -5.06 1.62
N ASP A 10 5.96 -6.32 1.71
CA ASP A 10 6.77 -7.00 0.69
C ASP A 10 6.04 -7.20 -0.65
N LEU A 11 4.70 -7.23 -0.66
CA LEU A 11 3.91 -7.27 -1.90
C LEU A 11 4.15 -6.04 -2.79
N SER A 12 4.55 -4.89 -2.22
CA SER A 12 4.93 -3.70 -2.99
C SER A 12 6.13 -3.94 -3.92
N ARG A 13 7.06 -4.84 -3.55
CA ARG A 13 8.28 -5.17 -4.31
C ARG A 13 7.99 -5.86 -5.65
N PHE A 14 6.81 -6.47 -5.80
CA PHE A 14 6.40 -7.18 -7.02
C PHE A 14 5.59 -6.32 -8.00
N ILE A 15 5.33 -5.06 -7.68
CA ILE A 15 4.46 -4.19 -8.49
C ILE A 15 5.29 -3.14 -9.24
N PHE A 16 5.29 -3.25 -10.58
CA PHE A 16 5.97 -2.31 -11.46
C PHE A 16 4.98 -1.34 -12.11
N ARG A 17 5.40 -0.07 -12.30
CA ARG A 17 4.64 0.90 -13.11
C ARG A 17 4.55 0.41 -14.55
N ALA A 18 3.33 0.35 -15.09
CA ALA A 18 3.11 -0.06 -16.47
C ALA A 18 3.95 0.83 -17.43
N PRO A 19 4.68 0.24 -18.39
CA PRO A 19 5.45 1.02 -19.36
C PRO A 19 4.56 2.00 -20.11
N ARG A 20 5.16 3.09 -20.61
CA ARG A 20 4.47 4.02 -21.50
C ARG A 20 3.96 3.27 -22.73
N TRP A 21 2.73 3.55 -23.15
CA TRP A 21 2.01 2.74 -24.12
C TRP A 21 2.76 2.48 -25.44
N TYR A 22 3.57 3.46 -25.89
CA TYR A 22 4.34 3.34 -27.11
C TYR A 22 5.48 2.32 -26.99
N VAL A 23 6.02 2.08 -25.80
CA VAL A 23 7.07 1.07 -25.56
C VAL A 23 6.48 -0.33 -25.74
N SER A 24 5.36 -0.62 -25.05
CA SER A 24 4.65 -1.89 -25.16
C SER A 24 4.21 -2.17 -26.61
N LEU A 25 3.70 -1.15 -27.29
CA LEU A 25 3.25 -1.26 -28.68
C LEU A 25 4.42 -1.50 -29.66
N THR A 26 5.55 -0.80 -29.46
CA THR A 26 6.74 -1.02 -30.29
C THR A 26 7.24 -2.44 -30.15
N PHE A 27 7.30 -2.96 -28.92
CA PHE A 27 7.74 -4.32 -28.65
C PHE A 27 6.80 -5.36 -29.26
N ALA A 28 5.48 -5.14 -29.16
CA ALA A 28 4.46 -5.98 -29.80
C ALA A 28 4.67 -6.07 -31.33
N ILE A 29 4.83 -4.94 -32.02
CA ILE A 29 5.04 -4.95 -33.47
C ILE A 29 6.33 -5.70 -33.86
N VAL A 30 7.40 -5.54 -33.08
CA VAL A 30 8.67 -6.26 -33.30
C VAL A 30 8.52 -7.76 -33.08
N ILE A 31 7.80 -8.19 -32.04
CA ILE A 31 7.52 -9.61 -31.78
C ILE A 31 6.68 -10.18 -32.92
N ALA A 32 5.57 -9.53 -33.28
CA ALA A 32 4.71 -9.96 -34.38
C ALA A 32 5.50 -10.13 -35.69
N ALA A 33 6.38 -9.19 -36.02
CA ALA A 33 7.26 -9.29 -37.19
C ALA A 33 8.22 -10.48 -37.10
N THR A 34 8.85 -10.68 -35.95
CA THR A 34 9.80 -11.77 -35.71
C THR A 34 9.13 -13.14 -35.79
N VAL A 35 7.94 -13.27 -35.21
CA VAL A 35 7.12 -14.49 -35.25
C VAL A 35 6.64 -14.76 -36.66
N GLY A 36 6.27 -13.72 -37.41
CA GLY A 36 5.91 -13.84 -38.82
C GLY A 36 6.99 -14.52 -39.65
N VAL A 37 8.24 -14.04 -39.53
CA VAL A 37 9.43 -14.65 -40.18
C VAL A 37 9.62 -16.11 -39.76
N ALA A 38 9.37 -16.45 -38.50
CA ALA A 38 9.56 -17.80 -38.00
C ALA A 38 8.42 -18.77 -38.37
N ALA A 39 7.18 -18.27 -38.49
CA ALA A 39 5.97 -19.09 -38.60
C ALA A 39 5.46 -19.25 -40.04
N PHE A 40 5.64 -18.24 -40.90
CA PHE A 40 5.15 -18.26 -42.28
C PHE A 40 6.26 -18.56 -43.30
N ASP A 41 7.38 -19.15 -42.86
CA ASP A 41 8.50 -19.55 -43.72
C ASP A 41 7.98 -20.41 -44.89
N SER A 42 7.82 -19.74 -46.04
CA SER A 42 7.28 -20.32 -47.26
C SER A 42 8.36 -21.21 -47.86
N GLY A 43 8.36 -22.48 -47.45
CA GLY A 43 9.39 -23.46 -47.82
C GLY A 43 9.63 -23.57 -49.33
N ALA A 44 10.63 -22.84 -49.84
CA ALA A 44 11.41 -23.15 -51.04
C ALA A 44 12.61 -22.18 -51.25
N TYR A 45 13.79 -22.62 -50.81
CA TYR A 45 15.14 -22.46 -51.41
C TYR A 45 15.75 -21.08 -51.81
N ALA A 46 17.06 -21.04 -51.54
CA ALA A 46 18.14 -20.40 -52.30
C ALA A 46 18.35 -18.87 -52.16
N THR A 47 19.47 -18.56 -51.51
CA THR A 47 20.33 -17.36 -51.61
C THR A 47 20.17 -16.58 -52.92
N THR A 48 19.15 -15.72 -52.98
CA THR A 48 18.91 -14.78 -54.08
C THR A 48 18.35 -13.48 -53.50
N TRP A 49 18.62 -12.34 -54.13
CA TRP A 49 18.13 -11.00 -53.73
C TRP A 49 16.59 -10.88 -53.60
N ARG A 50 15.82 -11.84 -54.11
CA ARG A 50 14.38 -11.98 -53.87
C ARG A 50 14.02 -12.36 -52.44
N GLY A 51 14.92 -13.00 -51.68
CA GLY A 51 14.71 -13.37 -50.29
C GLY A 51 14.53 -12.18 -49.35
N LEU A 52 15.09 -11.01 -49.66
CA LEU A 52 14.95 -9.79 -48.84
C LEU A 52 13.52 -9.22 -48.89
N PHE A 53 12.84 -9.33 -50.03
CA PHE A 53 11.44 -8.92 -50.19
C PHE A 53 10.45 -9.94 -49.60
N ILE A 54 10.86 -11.21 -49.51
CA ILE A 54 10.06 -12.30 -48.90
C ILE A 54 10.21 -12.28 -47.36
N PHE A 55 11.40 -11.98 -46.82
CA PHE A 55 11.58 -11.66 -45.40
C PHE A 55 10.64 -10.55 -44.92
N GLY A 56 10.42 -9.54 -45.76
CA GLY A 56 9.46 -8.47 -45.52
C GLY A 56 8.00 -8.91 -45.64
N ARG A 57 7.70 -9.95 -46.45
CA ARG A 57 6.36 -10.52 -46.58
C ARG A 57 5.99 -11.34 -45.35
N ASP A 58 6.86 -12.23 -44.89
CA ASP A 58 6.58 -13.11 -43.75
C ASP A 58 6.52 -12.29 -42.45
N ALA A 59 7.43 -11.32 -42.29
CA ALA A 59 7.36 -10.33 -41.22
C ALA A 59 6.07 -9.50 -41.30
N TRP A 60 5.65 -9.09 -42.50
CA TRP A 60 4.40 -8.37 -42.70
C TRP A 60 3.18 -9.23 -42.36
N GLU A 61 3.17 -10.51 -42.72
CA GLU A 61 2.09 -11.44 -42.41
C GLU A 61 1.96 -11.64 -40.89
N GLY A 62 3.08 -11.73 -40.16
CA GLY A 62 3.09 -11.68 -38.70
C GLY A 62 2.52 -10.39 -38.13
N VAL A 63 3.00 -9.21 -38.58
CA VAL A 63 2.44 -7.92 -38.18
C VAL A 63 0.96 -7.81 -38.52
N PHE A 64 0.52 -8.36 -39.64
CA PHE A 64 -0.85 -8.26 -40.11
C PHE A 64 -1.82 -9.14 -39.31
N PHE A 65 -1.50 -10.41 -39.10
CA PHE A 65 -2.40 -11.36 -38.42
C PHE A 65 -2.25 -11.37 -36.89
N ILE A 66 -1.08 -11.01 -36.36
CA ILE A 66 -0.81 -10.96 -34.92
C ILE A 66 -0.77 -9.51 -34.42
N GLY A 67 0.00 -8.66 -35.10
CA GLY A 67 0.21 -7.26 -34.68
C GLY A 67 -1.02 -6.37 -34.79
N ILE A 68 -1.83 -6.45 -35.87
CA ILE A 68 -3.03 -5.61 -36.03
C ILE A 68 -4.05 -5.86 -34.91
N PRO A 69 -4.44 -7.11 -34.58
CA PRO A 69 -5.28 -7.36 -33.41
C PRO A 69 -4.74 -6.74 -32.12
N THR A 70 -3.42 -6.84 -31.88
CA THR A 70 -2.76 -6.23 -30.72
C THR A 70 -2.85 -4.71 -30.73
N VAL A 71 -2.55 -4.06 -31.86
CA VAL A 71 -2.60 -2.60 -32.03
C VAL A 71 -4.03 -2.09 -31.81
N VAL A 72 -5.01 -2.73 -32.45
CA VAL A 72 -6.43 -2.36 -32.29
C VAL A 72 -6.84 -2.53 -30.84
N ALA A 73 -6.48 -3.63 -30.19
CA ALA A 73 -6.77 -3.83 -28.77
C ALA A 73 -6.10 -2.78 -27.89
N ALA A 74 -4.84 -2.44 -28.10
CA ALA A 74 -4.10 -1.46 -27.31
C ALA A 74 -4.82 -0.08 -27.28
N PHE A 75 -5.40 0.35 -28.40
CA PHE A 75 -6.12 1.63 -28.47
C PHE A 75 -7.62 1.51 -28.13
N ALA A 76 -8.31 0.50 -28.63
CA ALA A 76 -9.77 0.43 -28.51
C ALA A 76 -10.25 -0.07 -27.14
N THR A 77 -9.46 -0.90 -26.43
CA THR A 77 -9.87 -1.45 -25.13
C THR A 77 -10.15 -0.34 -24.12
N THR A 78 -9.25 0.63 -23.97
CA THR A 78 -9.47 1.78 -23.08
C THR A 78 -10.71 2.58 -23.47
N GLY A 79 -10.94 2.82 -24.77
CA GLY A 79 -12.11 3.57 -25.24
C GLY A 79 -13.42 2.87 -24.91
N VAL A 80 -13.51 1.57 -25.21
CA VAL A 80 -14.71 0.77 -24.94
C VAL A 80 -14.92 0.58 -23.44
N ASP A 81 -13.85 0.28 -22.69
CA ASP A 81 -13.89 0.12 -21.24
C ASP A 81 -14.42 1.39 -20.55
N ARG A 82 -13.86 2.57 -20.89
CA ARG A 82 -14.33 3.85 -20.34
C ARG A 82 -15.76 4.19 -20.75
N PHE A 83 -16.16 3.85 -21.98
CA PHE A 83 -17.53 4.06 -22.45
C PHE A 83 -18.55 3.29 -21.60
N VAL A 84 -18.18 2.10 -21.11
CA VAL A 84 -19.03 1.30 -20.22
C VAL A 84 -18.78 1.56 -18.73
N GLY A 85 -18.09 2.65 -18.38
CA GLY A 85 -17.83 3.08 -17.01
C GLY A 85 -16.59 2.46 -16.34
N GLY A 86 -15.74 1.77 -17.10
CA GLY A 86 -14.48 1.21 -16.64
C GLY A 86 -13.36 2.25 -16.45
N LYS A 87 -12.23 1.83 -15.86
CA LYS A 87 -11.11 2.72 -15.50
C LYS A 87 -9.77 2.30 -16.10
N LEU A 88 -9.76 1.45 -17.13
CA LEU A 88 -8.51 1.02 -17.77
C LEU A 88 -7.78 2.21 -18.43
N THR A 89 -6.47 2.34 -18.18
CA THR A 89 -5.63 3.38 -18.80
C THR A 89 -4.99 2.90 -20.09
N ALA A 90 -4.52 3.83 -20.93
CA ALA A 90 -3.89 3.49 -22.22
C ALA A 90 -2.61 2.67 -22.03
N ASN A 91 -1.80 2.98 -21.02
CA ASN A 91 -0.59 2.20 -20.68
C ASN A 91 -0.96 0.75 -20.32
N ARG A 92 -1.94 0.55 -19.43
CA ARG A 92 -2.43 -0.79 -19.02
C ARG A 92 -3.05 -1.54 -20.19
N SER A 93 -3.83 -0.87 -21.04
CA SER A 93 -4.41 -1.46 -22.25
C SER A 93 -3.35 -1.96 -23.23
N SER A 94 -2.30 -1.16 -23.47
CA SER A 94 -1.19 -1.56 -24.36
C SER A 94 -0.37 -2.73 -23.80
N LEU A 95 -0.12 -2.74 -22.48
CA LEU A 95 0.59 -3.82 -21.82
C LEU A 95 -0.24 -5.11 -21.86
N LEU A 96 -1.54 -5.00 -21.57
CA LEU A 96 -2.49 -6.12 -21.66
C LEU A 96 -2.54 -6.70 -23.07
N ALA A 97 -2.52 -5.85 -24.11
CA ALA A 97 -2.49 -6.28 -25.50
C ALA A 97 -1.17 -7.00 -25.85
N LEU A 98 -0.01 -6.48 -25.41
CA LEU A 98 1.29 -7.11 -25.59
C LEU A 98 1.38 -8.48 -24.89
N VAL A 99 0.97 -8.57 -23.63
CA VAL A 99 0.97 -9.85 -22.89
C VAL A 99 0.03 -10.84 -23.56
N SER A 100 -1.13 -10.38 -24.04
CA SER A 100 -2.05 -11.21 -24.82
C SER A 100 -1.41 -11.73 -26.11
N GLU A 101 -0.64 -10.90 -26.81
CA GLU A 101 0.12 -11.31 -27.99
C GLU A 101 1.14 -12.41 -27.65
N LEU A 102 1.91 -12.22 -26.57
CA LEU A 102 2.88 -13.21 -26.11
C LEU A 102 2.23 -14.55 -25.77
N ILE A 103 1.02 -14.55 -25.20
CA ILE A 103 0.24 -15.77 -24.96
C ILE A 103 -0.05 -16.48 -26.28
N VAL A 104 -0.54 -15.76 -27.30
CA VAL A 104 -0.83 -16.35 -28.62
C VAL A 104 0.43 -16.93 -29.25
N VAL A 105 1.49 -16.13 -29.30
CA VAL A 105 2.77 -16.52 -29.88
C VAL A 105 3.30 -17.77 -29.18
N THR A 106 3.30 -17.80 -27.85
CA THR A 106 3.82 -18.93 -27.08
C THR A 106 3.05 -20.21 -27.36
N ILE A 107 1.71 -20.16 -27.34
CA ILE A 107 0.87 -21.34 -27.57
C ILE A 107 1.04 -21.85 -29.01
N VAL A 108 1.00 -20.96 -30.00
CA VAL A 108 1.10 -21.34 -31.42
C VAL A 108 2.49 -21.88 -31.76
N VAL A 109 3.57 -21.24 -31.28
CA VAL A 109 4.94 -21.71 -31.50
C VAL A 109 5.15 -23.07 -30.82
N THR A 110 4.64 -23.25 -29.59
CA THR A 110 4.71 -24.54 -28.90
C THR A 110 3.96 -25.63 -29.67
N ALA A 111 2.77 -25.32 -30.19
CA ALA A 111 1.99 -26.25 -30.99
C ALA A 111 2.69 -26.59 -32.32
N ALA A 112 3.35 -25.62 -32.96
CA ALA A 112 4.14 -25.86 -34.17
C ALA A 112 5.32 -26.81 -33.88
N VAL A 113 6.06 -26.59 -32.79
CA VAL A 113 7.16 -27.48 -32.38
C VAL A 113 6.64 -28.90 -32.11
N ILE A 114 5.54 -29.02 -31.37
CA ILE A 114 4.91 -30.33 -31.10
C ILE A 114 4.49 -30.99 -32.42
N SER A 115 3.87 -30.24 -33.34
CA SER A 115 3.42 -30.77 -34.64
C SER A 115 4.58 -31.32 -35.48
N VAL A 116 5.74 -30.65 -35.48
CA VAL A 116 6.96 -31.13 -36.15
C VAL A 116 7.46 -32.45 -35.55
N VAL A 117 7.40 -32.60 -34.22
CA VAL A 117 7.90 -33.80 -33.52
C VAL A 117 6.93 -34.97 -33.59
N THR A 118 5.62 -34.71 -33.63
CA THR A 118 4.56 -35.72 -33.51
C THR A 118 3.83 -36.04 -34.81
N GLY A 119 3.98 -35.19 -35.84
CA GLY A 119 3.29 -35.35 -37.12
C GLY A 119 1.80 -34.98 -37.10
N LEU A 120 1.32 -34.25 -36.09
CA LEU A 120 -0.10 -33.86 -35.93
C LEU A 120 -0.62 -32.90 -37.01
N GLY A 121 0.26 -32.33 -37.83
CA GLY A 121 -0.08 -31.54 -39.01
C GLY A 121 -0.61 -30.13 -38.70
N GLN A 122 -1.10 -29.45 -39.74
CA GLN A 122 -1.55 -28.04 -39.65
C GLN A 122 -2.85 -27.86 -38.85
N ARG A 123 -3.77 -28.85 -38.88
CA ARG A 123 -5.04 -28.78 -38.14
C ARG A 123 -4.79 -28.57 -36.63
N PHE A 124 -3.83 -29.29 -36.05
CA PHE A 124 -3.45 -29.12 -34.65
C PHE A 124 -2.94 -27.72 -34.31
N ILE A 125 -2.21 -27.06 -35.23
CA ILE A 125 -1.72 -25.69 -35.02
C ILE A 125 -2.90 -24.69 -35.01
N PHE A 126 -3.90 -24.89 -35.88
CA PHE A 126 -5.11 -24.05 -35.89
C PHE A 126 -6.02 -24.33 -34.70
N ASP A 127 -6.10 -25.58 -34.24
CA ASP A 127 -6.79 -25.92 -32.99
C ASP A 127 -6.13 -25.21 -31.79
N ALA A 128 -4.80 -25.21 -31.74
CA ALA A 128 -4.04 -24.47 -30.73
C ALA A 128 -4.22 -22.95 -30.85
N LEU A 129 -4.34 -22.40 -32.06
CA LEU A 129 -4.67 -20.99 -32.27
C LEU A 129 -6.06 -20.64 -31.72
N VAL A 130 -7.06 -21.50 -31.91
CA VAL A 130 -8.40 -21.32 -31.31
C VAL A 130 -8.30 -21.28 -29.79
N VAL A 131 -7.59 -22.24 -29.19
CA VAL A 131 -7.34 -22.26 -27.74
C VAL A 131 -6.62 -20.99 -27.30
N ALA A 132 -5.60 -20.54 -28.03
CA ALA A 132 -4.85 -19.33 -27.73
C ALA A 132 -5.72 -18.07 -27.75
N LEU A 133 -6.58 -17.91 -28.75
CA LEU A 133 -7.50 -16.78 -28.86
C LEU A 133 -8.57 -16.79 -27.76
N ALA A 134 -9.06 -17.97 -27.36
CA ALA A 134 -9.95 -18.13 -26.21
C ALA A 134 -9.22 -17.82 -24.89
N SER A 135 -7.97 -18.26 -24.72
CA SER A 135 -7.13 -17.94 -23.55
C SER A 135 -6.87 -16.45 -23.45
N VAL A 136 -6.59 -15.76 -24.56
CA VAL A 136 -6.45 -14.30 -24.61
C VAL A 136 -7.74 -13.63 -24.15
N PHE A 137 -8.90 -14.06 -24.66
CA PHE A 137 -10.17 -13.51 -24.22
C PHE A 137 -10.38 -13.70 -22.70
N ALA A 138 -10.13 -14.89 -22.18
CA ALA A 138 -10.30 -15.19 -20.76
C ALA A 138 -9.35 -14.39 -19.86
N PHE A 139 -8.07 -14.31 -20.25
CA PHE A 139 -7.07 -13.52 -19.55
C PHE A 139 -7.46 -12.04 -19.54
N ARG A 140 -7.85 -11.49 -20.69
CA ARG A 140 -8.31 -10.09 -20.78
C ARG A 140 -9.59 -9.87 -19.97
N LEU A 141 -10.52 -10.82 -19.96
CA LEU A 141 -11.74 -10.75 -19.16
C LEU A 141 -11.41 -10.67 -17.66
N LEU A 142 -10.51 -11.52 -17.17
CA LEU A 142 -10.05 -11.49 -15.78
C LEU A 142 -9.47 -10.12 -15.41
N ILE A 143 -8.55 -9.59 -16.25
CA ILE A 143 -7.89 -8.30 -15.99
C ILE A 143 -8.89 -7.13 -16.04
N VAL A 144 -9.78 -7.10 -17.04
CA VAL A 144 -10.82 -6.05 -17.13
C VAL A 144 -11.76 -6.12 -15.94
N MET A 145 -12.23 -7.30 -15.54
CA MET A 145 -13.09 -7.46 -14.37
C MET A 145 -12.39 -7.00 -13.08
N ALA A 146 -11.10 -7.33 -12.93
CA ALA A 146 -10.30 -6.92 -11.77
C ALA A 146 -10.09 -5.40 -11.71
N VAL A 147 -9.88 -4.74 -12.84
CA VAL A 147 -9.57 -3.30 -12.87
C VAL A 147 -10.82 -2.42 -12.92
N SER A 148 -11.84 -2.79 -13.70
CA SER A 148 -12.95 -1.89 -14.05
C SER A 148 -14.24 -2.12 -13.26
N ARG A 149 -14.34 -3.12 -12.37
CA ARG A 149 -15.57 -3.49 -11.63
C ARG A 149 -16.81 -3.72 -12.52
N SER A 150 -16.60 -4.08 -13.77
CA SER A 150 -17.67 -4.39 -14.70
C SER A 150 -18.22 -5.80 -14.44
N SER A 151 -19.54 -5.97 -14.54
CA SER A 151 -20.14 -7.31 -14.59
C SER A 151 -19.56 -8.11 -15.75
N LEU A 152 -19.62 -9.45 -15.68
CA LEU A 152 -19.03 -10.32 -16.71
C LEU A 152 -19.44 -9.92 -18.14
N LEU A 153 -20.73 -9.58 -18.35
CA LEU A 153 -21.25 -9.19 -19.66
C LEU A 153 -20.68 -7.85 -20.14
N VAL A 154 -20.52 -6.89 -19.23
CA VAL A 154 -19.94 -5.57 -19.56
C VAL A 154 -18.44 -5.71 -19.82
N ALA A 155 -17.73 -6.49 -18.99
CA ALA A 155 -16.30 -6.75 -19.12
C ALA A 155 -15.94 -7.50 -20.42
N ALA A 156 -16.84 -8.38 -20.87
CA ALA A 156 -16.64 -9.16 -22.10
C ALA A 156 -16.51 -8.26 -23.34
N LEU A 157 -17.13 -7.07 -23.36
CA LEU A 157 -17.06 -6.14 -24.49
C LEU A 157 -15.61 -5.69 -24.76
N PRO A 158 -14.91 -4.97 -23.86
CA PRO A 158 -13.51 -4.59 -24.08
C PRO A 158 -12.55 -5.79 -24.08
N ALA A 159 -12.85 -6.85 -23.32
CA ALA A 159 -12.00 -8.04 -23.28
C ALA A 159 -11.95 -8.78 -24.63
N SER A 160 -13.07 -8.82 -25.36
CA SER A 160 -13.19 -9.56 -26.62
C SER A 160 -12.51 -8.91 -27.82
N ILE A 161 -12.14 -7.62 -27.75
CA ILE A 161 -11.67 -6.84 -28.92
C ILE A 161 -10.53 -7.55 -29.67
N GLN A 162 -9.47 -7.97 -28.98
CA GLN A 162 -8.31 -8.60 -29.61
C GLN A 162 -8.70 -9.92 -30.30
N THR A 163 -9.44 -10.78 -29.60
CA THR A 163 -9.94 -12.06 -30.10
C THR A 163 -10.88 -11.89 -31.29
N LEU A 164 -11.79 -10.91 -31.25
CA LEU A 164 -12.73 -10.61 -32.34
C LEU A 164 -12.02 -10.04 -33.56
N VAL A 165 -11.06 -9.12 -33.38
CA VAL A 165 -10.30 -8.56 -34.51
C VAL A 165 -9.49 -9.66 -35.18
N ALA A 166 -8.83 -10.52 -34.40
CA ALA A 166 -8.13 -11.69 -34.93
C ALA A 166 -9.09 -12.63 -35.67
N ALA A 167 -10.23 -12.97 -35.08
CA ALA A 167 -11.24 -13.83 -35.71
C ALA A 167 -11.78 -13.23 -37.01
N VAL A 168 -12.06 -11.93 -37.06
CA VAL A 168 -12.53 -11.24 -38.27
C VAL A 168 -11.47 -11.26 -39.36
N LEU A 169 -10.20 -11.00 -39.03
CA LEU A 169 -9.11 -11.11 -40.00
C LEU A 169 -9.00 -12.55 -40.52
N LEU A 170 -8.97 -13.54 -39.63
CA LEU A 170 -8.90 -14.95 -40.03
C LEU A 170 -10.09 -15.34 -40.90
N PHE A 171 -11.31 -14.92 -40.57
CA PHE A 171 -12.53 -15.22 -41.32
C PHE A 171 -12.53 -14.64 -42.75
N VAL A 172 -12.05 -13.41 -42.90
CA VAL A 172 -11.95 -12.75 -44.21
C VAL A 172 -10.86 -13.41 -45.06
N TYR A 173 -9.70 -13.72 -44.47
CA TYR A 173 -8.53 -14.18 -45.22
C TYR A 173 -8.45 -15.70 -45.38
N SER A 174 -9.14 -16.51 -44.56
CA SER A 174 -9.34 -17.94 -44.83
C SER A 174 -10.32 -18.20 -45.98
N GLY A 175 -11.20 -17.23 -46.26
CA GLY A 175 -12.27 -17.37 -47.23
C GLY A 175 -13.44 -18.23 -46.72
N THR A 176 -13.56 -18.47 -45.40
CA THR A 176 -14.64 -19.26 -44.79
C THR A 176 -16.04 -18.78 -45.22
N LEU A 177 -16.21 -17.48 -45.46
CA LEU A 177 -17.47 -16.88 -45.93
C LEU A 177 -17.94 -17.43 -47.29
N ARG A 178 -17.03 -17.92 -48.15
CA ARG A 178 -17.40 -18.54 -49.45
C ARG A 178 -18.17 -19.85 -49.29
N TYR A 179 -18.10 -20.49 -48.12
CA TYR A 179 -18.83 -21.73 -47.81
C TYR A 179 -20.23 -21.48 -47.23
N ILE A 180 -20.56 -20.22 -46.88
CA ILE A 180 -21.87 -19.82 -46.35
C ILE A 180 -22.67 -19.20 -47.50
N SER A 181 -23.58 -19.97 -48.10
CA SER A 181 -24.41 -19.54 -49.24
C SER A 181 -25.59 -18.65 -48.82
N PHE A 182 -25.34 -17.56 -48.10
CA PHE A 182 -26.37 -16.72 -47.49
C PHE A 182 -26.28 -15.28 -48.04
N GLY A 183 -26.72 -15.04 -49.27
CA GLY A 183 -26.68 -13.66 -49.80
C GLY A 183 -27.22 -13.38 -51.20
N GLY A 184 -27.37 -14.39 -52.07
CA GLY A 184 -27.84 -14.17 -53.44
C GLY A 184 -26.88 -13.32 -54.31
N PRO A 185 -27.21 -13.10 -55.60
CA PRO A 185 -26.27 -12.60 -56.60
C PRO A 185 -25.68 -11.21 -56.32
N LEU A 186 -26.40 -10.37 -55.55
CA LEU A 186 -25.99 -9.01 -55.23
C LEU A 186 -24.93 -8.96 -54.13
N LEU A 187 -25.06 -9.81 -53.10
CA LEU A 187 -24.11 -9.91 -52.01
C LEU A 187 -22.81 -10.60 -52.51
N ASP A 188 -22.96 -11.61 -53.38
CA ASP A 188 -21.86 -12.30 -54.06
C ASP A 188 -21.08 -11.40 -55.03
N ALA A 189 -21.76 -10.50 -55.75
CA ALA A 189 -21.09 -9.61 -56.70
C ALA A 189 -20.40 -8.41 -56.04
N TYR A 190 -21.01 -7.81 -55.01
CA TYR A 190 -20.56 -6.52 -54.48
C TYR A 190 -19.90 -6.59 -53.10
N MET A 191 -20.20 -7.59 -52.27
CA MET A 191 -19.65 -7.69 -50.91
C MET A 191 -18.62 -8.81 -50.77
N MET A 192 -18.82 -9.97 -51.40
CA MET A 192 -17.88 -11.10 -51.31
C MET A 192 -16.42 -10.80 -51.72
N PRO A 193 -16.12 -9.93 -52.71
CA PRO A 193 -14.74 -9.54 -53.01
C PRO A 193 -14.02 -8.81 -51.86
N TYR A 194 -14.79 -8.17 -50.97
CA TYR A 194 -14.26 -7.47 -49.80
C TYR A 194 -14.29 -8.35 -48.55
N LEU A 195 -15.26 -9.25 -48.45
CA LEU A 195 -15.50 -10.10 -47.28
C LEU A 195 -14.77 -11.46 -47.31
N ALA A 196 -14.29 -11.91 -48.49
CA ALA A 196 -13.49 -13.14 -48.61
C ALA A 196 -12.29 -12.93 -49.55
N ARG A 197 -11.09 -12.89 -48.96
CA ARG A 197 -9.82 -12.61 -49.66
C ARG A 197 -8.76 -13.72 -49.51
N PRO A 198 -9.09 -15.00 -49.74
CA PRO A 198 -8.11 -16.09 -49.65
C PRO A 198 -6.96 -15.95 -50.65
N GLU A 199 -7.20 -15.31 -51.80
CA GLU A 199 -6.17 -15.01 -52.82
C GLU A 199 -5.02 -14.11 -52.31
N ARG A 200 -5.24 -13.40 -51.20
CA ARG A 200 -4.27 -12.46 -50.60
C ARG A 200 -3.73 -12.95 -49.24
N ALA A 201 -4.01 -14.21 -48.91
CA ALA A 201 -3.63 -14.83 -47.64
C ALA A 201 -2.55 -15.91 -47.86
N PRO A 202 -1.77 -16.25 -46.83
CA PRO A 202 -0.95 -17.47 -46.82
C PRO A 202 -1.81 -18.71 -47.11
N ALA A 203 -1.27 -19.68 -47.85
CA ALA A 203 -2.01 -20.87 -48.26
C ALA A 203 -2.45 -21.72 -47.05
N GLU A 204 -1.68 -21.63 -45.97
CA GLU A 204 -1.89 -22.29 -44.68
C GLU A 204 -3.25 -21.90 -44.08
N LEU A 205 -3.71 -20.66 -44.25
CA LEU A 205 -4.99 -20.18 -43.69
C LEU A 205 -6.22 -20.79 -44.35
N SER A 206 -6.08 -21.46 -45.50
CA SER A 206 -7.18 -22.18 -46.16
C SER A 206 -7.66 -23.39 -45.35
N ALA A 207 -6.87 -23.88 -44.40
CA ALA A 207 -7.25 -24.98 -43.50
C ALA A 207 -8.28 -24.55 -42.43
N ILE A 208 -8.50 -23.23 -42.24
CA ILE A 208 -9.47 -22.70 -41.27
C ILE A 208 -10.89 -22.85 -41.83
N SER A 209 -11.66 -23.76 -41.20
CA SER A 209 -13.06 -24.04 -41.50
C SER A 209 -14.03 -23.29 -40.56
N MET A 210 -15.33 -23.35 -40.85
CA MET A 210 -16.39 -22.82 -39.99
C MET A 210 -16.40 -23.45 -38.59
N GLU A 211 -15.95 -24.71 -38.47
CA GLU A 211 -15.87 -25.44 -37.20
C GLU A 211 -14.92 -24.73 -36.22
N HIS A 212 -13.80 -24.17 -36.69
CA HIS A 212 -12.85 -23.45 -35.84
C HIS A 212 -13.48 -22.20 -35.19
N PHE A 213 -14.37 -21.50 -35.91
CA PHE A 213 -15.09 -20.34 -35.35
C PHE A 213 -16.16 -20.76 -34.33
N ALA A 214 -16.85 -21.88 -34.58
CA ALA A 214 -17.78 -22.45 -33.60
C ALA A 214 -17.03 -22.90 -32.34
N LEU A 215 -15.90 -23.59 -32.50
CA LEU A 215 -15.02 -23.99 -31.41
C LEU A 215 -14.48 -22.78 -30.64
N LEU A 216 -14.10 -21.69 -31.32
CA LEU A 216 -13.69 -20.45 -30.66
C LEU A 216 -14.79 -19.86 -29.80
N GLY A 217 -16.04 -19.84 -30.30
CA GLY A 217 -17.19 -19.37 -29.52
C GLY A 217 -17.46 -20.23 -28.28
N ILE A 218 -17.46 -21.55 -28.43
CA ILE A 218 -17.70 -22.51 -27.34
C ILE A 218 -16.59 -22.44 -26.29
N THR A 219 -15.32 -22.46 -26.71
CA THR A 219 -14.17 -22.36 -25.79
C THR A 219 -14.11 -21.02 -25.09
N SER A 220 -14.41 -19.91 -25.79
CA SER A 220 -14.48 -18.59 -25.16
C SER A 220 -15.56 -18.53 -24.09
N ALA A 221 -16.74 -19.12 -24.33
CA ALA A 221 -17.80 -19.21 -23.33
C ALA A 221 -17.39 -20.08 -22.13
N LEU A 222 -16.79 -21.25 -22.38
CA LEU A 222 -16.26 -22.13 -21.34
C LEU A 222 -15.23 -21.40 -20.46
N TYR A 223 -14.28 -20.69 -21.08
CA TYR A 223 -13.22 -20.00 -20.36
C TYR A 223 -13.75 -18.77 -19.60
N ALA A 224 -14.73 -18.05 -20.15
CA ALA A 224 -15.41 -16.99 -19.41
C ALA A 224 -16.12 -17.53 -18.16
N LEU A 225 -16.78 -18.69 -18.25
CA LEU A 225 -17.38 -19.35 -17.08
C LEU A 225 -16.32 -19.80 -16.07
N ALA A 226 -15.18 -20.31 -16.53
CA ALA A 226 -14.06 -20.67 -15.67
C ALA A 226 -13.49 -19.46 -14.93
N VAL A 227 -13.28 -18.34 -15.63
CA VAL A 227 -12.85 -17.06 -15.03
C VAL A 227 -13.87 -16.55 -14.01
N TYR A 228 -15.16 -16.59 -14.35
CA TYR A 228 -16.23 -16.18 -13.44
C TYR A 228 -16.27 -17.04 -12.18
N GLY A 229 -16.21 -18.36 -12.34
CA GLY A 229 -16.17 -19.31 -11.23
C GLY A 229 -14.93 -19.10 -10.35
N PHE A 230 -13.76 -18.89 -10.96
CA PHE A 230 -12.53 -18.57 -10.26
C PHE A 230 -12.69 -17.31 -9.40
N ILE A 231 -13.16 -16.21 -9.99
CA ILE A 231 -13.38 -14.95 -9.25
C ILE A 231 -14.35 -15.17 -8.09
N ILE A 232 -15.49 -15.85 -8.30
CA ILE A 232 -16.45 -16.11 -7.22
C ILE A 232 -15.81 -16.91 -6.08
N VAL A 233 -15.05 -17.96 -6.39
CA VAL A 233 -14.47 -18.83 -5.37
C VAL A 233 -13.41 -18.09 -4.55
N VAL A 234 -12.60 -17.24 -5.20
CA VAL A 234 -11.56 -16.46 -4.53
C VAL A 234 -12.15 -15.28 -3.73
N ASP A 235 -13.17 -14.61 -4.27
CA ASP A 235 -13.74 -13.39 -3.68
C ASP A 235 -14.73 -13.69 -2.54
N ARG A 236 -15.36 -14.88 -2.54
CA ARG A 236 -16.41 -15.24 -1.58
C ARG A 236 -15.93 -15.35 -0.12
N PRO A 237 -14.76 -15.93 0.21
CA PRO A 237 -14.22 -15.90 1.57
C PRO A 237 -14.00 -14.47 2.05
N TRP A 238 -13.38 -13.62 1.23
CA TRP A 238 -13.12 -12.21 1.52
C TRP A 238 -14.39 -11.41 1.81
N ARG A 239 -15.39 -11.50 0.92
CA ARG A 239 -16.68 -10.81 1.14
C ARG A 239 -17.40 -11.28 2.40
N ARG A 240 -17.21 -12.52 2.83
CA ARG A 240 -17.86 -13.05 4.04
C ARG A 240 -17.21 -12.56 5.33
N SER A 241 -15.89 -12.38 5.35
CA SER A 241 -15.17 -11.95 6.54
C SER A 241 -15.06 -10.43 6.65
N LEU A 242 -14.78 -9.75 5.54
CA LEU A 242 -14.47 -8.32 5.54
C LEU A 242 -15.59 -7.44 4.94
N ASN A 243 -16.65 -8.05 4.39
CA ASN A 243 -17.75 -7.36 3.71
C ASN A 243 -17.31 -6.49 2.50
N VAL A 244 -16.07 -6.65 2.04
CA VAL A 244 -15.46 -5.96 0.89
C VAL A 244 -14.90 -6.98 -0.10
N SER A 245 -14.79 -6.61 -1.37
CA SER A 245 -14.27 -7.51 -2.42
C SER A 245 -12.75 -7.47 -2.50
N MET A 246 -12.12 -8.62 -2.76
CA MET A 246 -10.68 -8.74 -3.01
C MET A 246 -10.23 -7.99 -4.26
N LEU A 247 -11.09 -7.97 -5.29
CA LEU A 247 -10.82 -7.19 -6.49
C LEU A 247 -10.80 -5.68 -6.21
N ASP A 248 -11.59 -5.23 -5.23
CA ASP A 248 -11.65 -3.82 -4.83
C ASP A 248 -10.33 -3.40 -4.16
N PHE A 249 -9.79 -4.25 -3.28
CA PHE A 249 -8.47 -4.05 -2.68
C PHE A 249 -7.36 -4.03 -3.72
N LEU A 250 -7.26 -5.08 -4.56
CA LEU A 250 -6.22 -5.16 -5.59
C LEU A 250 -6.23 -3.96 -6.53
N ARG A 251 -7.43 -3.53 -6.94
CA ARG A 251 -7.62 -2.34 -7.76
C ARG A 251 -7.14 -1.09 -7.04
N GLY A 252 -7.61 -0.85 -5.81
CA GLY A 252 -7.24 0.33 -5.02
C GLY A 252 -5.73 0.40 -4.83
N PHE A 253 -5.12 -0.74 -4.50
CA PHE A 253 -3.68 -0.86 -4.29
C PHE A 253 -2.88 -0.58 -5.57
N ILE A 254 -3.27 -1.20 -6.70
CA ILE A 254 -2.65 -0.93 -8.01
C ILE A 254 -2.85 0.53 -8.44
N GLY A 255 -4.04 1.10 -8.20
CA GLY A 255 -4.34 2.51 -8.48
C GLY A 255 -3.47 3.46 -7.67
N HIS A 256 -3.31 3.20 -6.38
CA HIS A 256 -2.51 4.01 -5.48
C HIS A 256 -1.02 3.98 -5.87
N ILE A 257 -0.41 2.80 -5.97
CA ILE A 257 1.02 2.66 -6.30
C ILE A 257 1.35 3.16 -7.71
N ALA A 258 0.49 2.91 -8.70
CA ALA A 258 0.78 3.26 -10.10
C ALA A 258 0.46 4.73 -10.43
N GLU A 259 -0.59 5.29 -9.83
CA GLU A 259 -1.21 6.55 -10.27
C GLU A 259 -1.48 7.53 -9.12
N GLY A 260 -1.10 7.21 -7.87
CA GLY A 260 -1.37 8.03 -6.69
C GLY A 260 -2.86 8.15 -6.37
N SER A 261 -3.67 7.18 -6.81
CA SER A 261 -5.12 7.26 -6.64
C SER A 261 -5.54 7.10 -5.18
N ARG A 262 -6.63 7.77 -4.79
CA ARG A 262 -7.30 7.61 -3.48
C ARG A 262 -8.25 6.41 -3.40
N GLU A 263 -8.28 5.53 -4.41
CA GLU A 263 -9.19 4.38 -4.46
C GLU A 263 -8.93 3.37 -3.33
N LEU A 264 -7.70 3.30 -2.82
CA LEU A 264 -7.36 2.45 -1.69
C LEU A 264 -7.91 2.99 -0.36
N GLU A 265 -7.94 4.31 -0.19
CA GLU A 265 -8.56 4.94 0.99
C GLU A 265 -10.07 4.69 1.02
N GLU A 266 -10.76 4.73 -0.13
CA GLU A 266 -12.19 4.36 -0.21
C GLU A 266 -12.42 2.90 0.23
N PHE A 267 -11.50 2.00 -0.11
CA PHE A 267 -11.55 0.61 0.35
C PHE A 267 -11.35 0.52 1.87
N PHE A 268 -10.32 1.18 2.41
CA PHE A 268 -10.06 1.17 3.85
C PHE A 268 -11.17 1.85 4.64
N GLN A 269 -11.82 2.89 4.10
CA GLN A 269 -12.98 3.52 4.71
C GLN A 269 -14.19 2.58 4.79
N GLN A 270 -14.41 1.71 3.80
CA GLN A 270 -15.48 0.70 3.85
C GLN A 270 -15.19 -0.42 4.83
N LEU A 271 -13.90 -0.71 5.06
CA LEU A 271 -13.43 -1.70 6.00
C LEU A 271 -13.43 -1.17 7.44
N GLY A 272 -13.14 0.12 7.60
CA GLY A 272 -12.91 0.77 8.87
C GLY A 272 -14.15 0.90 9.74
N GLU A 273 -13.90 1.17 11.01
CA GLU A 273 -14.89 1.33 12.06
C GLU A 273 -14.78 2.72 12.68
N GLU A 274 -15.92 3.30 13.05
CA GLU A 274 -15.95 4.59 13.72
C GLU A 274 -15.51 4.43 15.18
N ALA A 275 -14.50 5.19 15.60
CA ALA A 275 -13.95 5.19 16.94
C ALA A 275 -13.93 6.60 17.53
N LEU A 276 -14.33 6.70 18.80
CA LEU A 276 -14.21 7.94 19.57
C LEU A 276 -12.85 7.96 20.29
N ILE A 277 -12.01 8.92 19.94
CA ILE A 277 -10.66 9.09 20.48
C ILE A 277 -10.54 10.40 21.25
N PRO A 278 -9.76 10.45 22.34
CA PRO A 278 -9.31 11.71 22.92
C PRO A 278 -8.11 12.28 22.15
N VAL A 279 -8.08 13.61 22.02
CA VAL A 279 -6.98 14.41 21.49
C VAL A 279 -6.53 15.35 22.59
N SER A 280 -5.36 15.08 23.17
CA SER A 280 -4.78 15.89 24.23
C SER A 280 -3.85 16.95 23.65
N VAL A 281 -3.99 18.20 24.09
CA VAL A 281 -3.11 19.31 23.69
C VAL A 281 -2.55 19.96 24.95
N LEU A 282 -1.22 20.00 25.06
CA LEU A 282 -0.48 20.75 26.06
C LEU A 282 0.24 21.89 25.34
N SER A 283 -0.04 23.13 25.68
CA SER A 283 0.56 24.30 25.05
C SER A 283 1.32 25.13 26.08
N PHE A 284 2.43 25.73 25.64
CA PHE A 284 3.23 26.68 26.38
C PHE A 284 3.27 28.01 25.64
N LYS A 285 2.99 29.09 26.36
CA LYS A 285 2.97 30.45 25.84
C LYS A 285 3.95 31.33 26.59
N THR A 286 4.63 32.20 25.85
CA THR A 286 5.45 33.28 26.42
C THR A 286 4.57 34.26 27.20
N VAL A 287 5.22 35.14 27.97
CA VAL A 287 4.54 36.25 28.66
C VAL A 287 3.79 37.21 27.72
N ASP A 288 4.15 37.22 26.43
CA ASP A 288 3.52 38.02 25.38
C ASP A 288 2.35 37.28 24.68
N ASP A 289 1.88 36.16 25.25
CA ASP A 289 0.78 35.33 24.74
C ASP A 289 1.06 34.66 23.37
N VAL A 290 2.34 34.58 22.97
CA VAL A 290 2.80 33.86 21.79
C VAL A 290 3.07 32.40 22.14
N GLU A 291 2.52 31.46 21.39
CA GLU A 291 2.78 30.03 21.57
C GLU A 291 4.24 29.70 21.25
N LYS A 292 4.96 29.15 22.25
CA LYS A 292 6.36 28.74 22.12
C LYS A 292 6.48 27.28 21.74
N ALA A 293 5.68 26.42 22.38
CA ALA A 293 5.65 24.99 22.10
C ALA A 293 4.26 24.39 22.28
N ARG A 294 3.96 23.34 21.53
CA ARG A 294 2.68 22.60 21.61
C ARG A 294 2.91 21.10 21.51
N PHE A 295 2.57 20.34 22.56
CA PHE A 295 2.51 18.89 22.52
C PHE A 295 1.11 18.45 22.15
N VAL A 296 1.00 17.59 21.15
CA VAL A 296 -0.29 17.16 20.59
C VAL A 296 -0.31 15.64 20.52
N LEU A 297 -1.23 15.03 21.24
CA LEU A 297 -1.35 13.58 21.34
C LEU A 297 -2.77 13.14 20.96
N PRO A 298 -3.04 12.92 19.66
CA PRO A 298 -4.26 12.24 19.24
C PRO A 298 -4.08 10.74 19.51
N MET A 299 -5.01 10.11 20.24
CA MET A 299 -4.91 8.68 20.57
C MET A 299 -5.28 7.77 19.39
N ILE A 300 -4.47 7.85 18.35
CA ILE A 300 -4.49 7.06 17.12
C ILE A 300 -3.07 6.71 16.72
N HIS A 301 -2.97 5.76 15.81
CA HIS A 301 -1.72 5.39 15.17
C HIS A 301 -1.66 6.03 13.77
N PRO A 302 -0.51 6.58 13.33
CA PRO A 302 -0.34 7.05 11.95
C PRO A 302 -0.70 5.97 10.92
N GLY A 303 -1.22 6.38 9.77
CA GLY A 303 -1.85 5.51 8.77
C GLY A 303 -0.99 4.32 8.27
N PRO A 304 -1.60 3.33 7.59
CA PRO A 304 -1.02 2.00 7.37
C PRO A 304 0.36 1.96 6.73
N MET A 305 0.63 2.83 5.74
CA MET A 305 1.87 2.81 4.96
C MET A 305 2.13 4.17 4.29
N GLY A 306 3.36 4.69 4.42
CA GLY A 306 3.77 5.92 3.75
C GLY A 306 2.85 7.11 4.07
N GLU A 307 2.33 7.78 3.05
CA GLU A 307 1.38 8.89 3.22
C GLU A 307 -0.10 8.43 3.32
N ILE A 308 -0.37 7.13 3.14
CA ILE A 308 -1.74 6.59 3.07
C ILE A 308 -2.40 6.66 4.45
N GLY A 309 -3.65 7.12 4.48
CA GLY A 309 -4.45 7.13 5.70
C GLY A 309 -3.88 8.03 6.79
N GLY A 310 -3.16 9.10 6.43
CA GLY A 310 -2.62 10.04 7.42
C GLY A 310 -1.30 9.60 8.06
N GLY A 311 -0.48 8.81 7.37
CA GLY A 311 0.87 8.48 7.86
C GLY A 311 1.80 9.70 8.04
N ASN A 312 1.46 10.85 7.45
CA ASN A 312 2.12 12.14 7.70
C ASN A 312 1.41 13.01 8.76
N LEU A 313 0.56 12.42 9.62
CA LEU A 313 -0.11 13.12 10.71
C LEU A 313 0.84 13.98 11.56
N PRO A 314 2.04 13.50 11.99
CA PRO A 314 2.98 14.34 12.73
C PRO A 314 3.29 15.65 12.01
N GLU A 315 3.55 15.62 10.70
CA GLU A 315 3.87 16.80 9.90
C GLU A 315 2.67 17.76 9.80
N ARG A 316 1.47 17.21 9.60
CA ARG A 316 0.23 17.99 9.55
C ARG A 316 -0.06 18.70 10.87
N VAL A 317 0.17 18.02 12.00
CA VAL A 317 0.07 18.62 13.33
C VAL A 317 1.13 19.70 13.53
N ALA A 318 2.37 19.45 13.11
CA ALA A 318 3.44 20.42 13.25
C ALA A 318 3.23 21.68 12.41
N THR A 319 2.64 21.54 11.22
CA THR A 319 2.32 22.67 10.35
C THR A 319 1.15 23.51 10.88
N ALA A 320 0.24 22.90 11.65
CA ALA A 320 -0.93 23.58 12.20
C ALA A 320 -0.64 24.38 13.48
N ALA A 321 0.45 24.09 14.18
CA ALA A 321 0.84 24.82 15.39
C ALA A 321 1.51 26.16 15.07
N ASP A 322 1.30 27.16 15.93
CA ASP A 322 1.99 28.44 15.82
C ASP A 322 3.42 28.36 16.38
N GLY A 323 3.60 27.60 17.46
CA GLY A 323 4.90 27.33 18.08
C GLY A 323 5.55 26.02 17.61
N LEU A 324 6.67 25.64 18.23
CA LEU A 324 7.32 24.36 17.93
C LEU A 324 6.45 23.20 18.42
N ALA A 325 5.92 22.42 17.48
CA ALA A 325 5.04 21.30 17.81
C ALA A 325 5.80 20.01 18.13
N PHE A 326 5.23 19.22 19.05
CA PHE A 326 5.69 17.90 19.47
C PHE A 326 4.52 16.91 19.34
N PRO A 327 4.42 16.17 18.23
CA PRO A 327 3.45 15.09 18.05
C PRO A 327 4.05 13.70 18.32
N PRO A 328 4.29 13.29 19.58
CA PRO A 328 4.87 11.97 19.88
C PRO A 328 3.87 10.83 19.64
N HIS A 329 4.37 9.60 19.63
CA HIS A 329 3.56 8.41 19.50
C HIS A 329 2.58 8.24 20.68
N ALA A 330 1.34 7.85 20.36
CA ALA A 330 0.31 7.58 21.35
C ALA A 330 0.31 6.11 21.77
N THR A 331 -0.30 5.81 22.91
CA THR A 331 -0.57 4.42 23.31
C THR A 331 -1.72 3.85 22.47
N ALA A 332 -1.55 3.72 21.17
CA ALA A 332 -2.53 3.21 20.22
C ALA A 332 -1.80 2.40 19.16
N GLY A 333 -2.17 1.13 18.97
CA GLY A 333 -1.56 0.28 17.94
C GLY A 333 -2.29 0.33 16.60
N HIS A 334 -1.92 -0.58 15.70
CA HIS A 334 -2.40 -0.62 14.31
C HIS A 334 -3.92 -0.74 14.11
N ASP A 335 -4.68 -1.18 15.12
CA ASP A 335 -6.15 -1.18 15.08
C ASP A 335 -6.73 0.24 14.98
N PHE A 336 -5.97 1.24 15.44
CA PHE A 336 -6.33 2.66 15.45
C PHE A 336 -5.62 3.45 14.34
N ASN A 337 -5.10 2.77 13.32
CA ASN A 337 -4.66 3.44 12.09
C ASN A 337 -5.81 4.21 11.46
N LEU A 338 -5.56 5.47 11.14
CA LEU A 338 -6.46 6.25 10.30
C LEU A 338 -6.55 5.66 8.89
N VAL A 339 -7.76 5.70 8.32
CA VAL A 339 -8.04 5.07 7.01
C VAL A 339 -8.05 6.05 5.84
N THR A 340 -8.23 7.35 6.08
CA THR A 340 -8.21 8.39 5.02
C THR A 340 -7.48 9.65 5.46
N GLU A 341 -6.94 10.39 4.50
CA GLU A 341 -6.32 11.70 4.73
C GLU A 341 -7.32 12.70 5.34
N ARG A 342 -8.61 12.60 4.99
CA ARG A 342 -9.66 13.50 5.49
C ARG A 342 -9.89 13.39 6.99
N GLU A 343 -9.64 12.22 7.59
CA GLU A 343 -9.76 12.06 9.04
C GLU A 343 -8.67 12.85 9.78
N VAL A 344 -7.55 13.17 9.12
CA VAL A 344 -6.51 14.06 9.68
C VAL A 344 -7.07 15.47 9.90
N ASP A 345 -7.84 16.00 8.94
CA ASP A 345 -8.45 17.34 9.08
C ASP A 345 -9.37 17.39 10.30
N THR A 346 -10.18 16.35 10.51
CA THR A 346 -11.04 16.18 11.69
C THR A 346 -10.25 16.19 13.00
N ILE A 347 -9.05 15.61 13.01
CA ILE A 347 -8.16 15.64 14.18
C ILE A 347 -7.57 17.02 14.39
N ILE A 348 -7.11 17.70 13.34
CA ILE A 348 -6.58 19.07 13.44
C ILE A 348 -7.66 20.02 13.98
N ASP A 349 -8.91 19.90 13.53
CA ASP A 349 -10.03 20.67 14.09
C ASP A 349 -10.23 20.41 15.59
N ALA A 350 -10.05 19.16 16.04
CA ALA A 350 -10.12 18.81 17.46
C ALA A 350 -8.92 19.36 18.26
N VAL A 351 -7.72 19.39 17.66
CA VAL A 351 -6.52 20.02 18.24
C VAL A 351 -6.77 21.51 18.47
N GLU A 352 -7.27 22.23 17.46
CA GLU A 352 -7.58 23.66 17.57
C GLU A 352 -8.70 23.93 18.59
N THR A 353 -9.72 23.06 18.62
CA THR A 353 -10.79 23.14 19.62
C THR A 353 -10.24 22.95 21.03
N ALA A 354 -9.38 21.97 21.27
CA ALA A 354 -8.74 21.75 22.56
C ALA A 354 -7.85 22.95 22.93
N ALA A 355 -6.99 23.41 22.00
CA ALA A 355 -6.08 24.53 22.21
C ALA A 355 -6.82 25.81 22.65
N SER A 356 -7.98 26.10 22.05
CA SER A 356 -8.81 27.26 22.38
C SER A 356 -9.42 27.25 23.80
N ARG A 357 -9.44 26.09 24.47
CA ARG A 357 -10.03 25.88 25.81
C ARG A 357 -9.00 25.71 26.91
N ILE A 358 -7.71 25.83 26.58
CA ILE A 358 -6.64 25.68 27.56
C ILE A 358 -6.71 26.80 28.60
N GLU A 359 -6.71 26.40 29.87
CA GLU A 359 -6.47 27.29 31.00
C GLU A 359 -4.98 27.25 31.34
N TYR A 360 -4.31 28.41 31.24
CA TYR A 360 -2.87 28.54 31.43
C TYR A 360 -2.51 28.90 32.88
N THR A 361 -1.42 28.30 33.37
CA THR A 361 -0.79 28.61 34.65
C THR A 361 0.70 28.87 34.47
N ALA A 362 1.30 29.63 35.38
CA ALA A 362 2.76 29.84 35.40
C ALA A 362 3.51 28.77 36.19
N GLU A 363 2.79 27.87 36.86
CA GLU A 363 3.36 26.93 37.83
C GLU A 363 3.41 25.49 37.30
N ALA A 364 4.52 24.82 37.56
CA ALA A 364 4.75 23.41 37.25
C ALA A 364 5.54 22.74 38.38
N THR A 365 5.52 21.40 38.43
CA THR A 365 6.38 20.63 39.34
C THR A 365 7.75 20.40 38.71
N GLN A 366 8.74 20.02 39.52
CA GLN A 366 9.89 19.29 38.99
C GLN A 366 9.43 17.94 38.41
N SER A 367 10.22 17.37 37.49
CA SER A 367 9.90 16.05 36.95
C SER A 367 10.19 14.94 37.98
N VAL A 368 9.48 13.82 37.84
CA VAL A 368 9.69 12.62 38.65
C VAL A 368 9.78 11.41 37.74
N ARG A 369 10.65 10.46 38.10
CA ARG A 369 10.70 9.15 37.44
C ARG A 369 10.19 8.05 38.36
N THR A 370 9.24 7.26 37.90
CA THR A 370 8.70 6.08 38.59
C THR A 370 8.97 4.81 37.79
N HIS A 371 8.95 3.67 38.48
CA HIS A 371 9.22 2.36 37.90
C HIS A 371 8.28 1.33 38.51
N ALA A 372 7.72 0.45 37.67
CA ALA A 372 7.00 -0.73 38.09
C ALA A 372 7.30 -1.86 37.11
N GLY A 373 7.90 -2.94 37.59
CA GLY A 373 8.35 -4.05 36.73
C GLY A 373 9.25 -3.54 35.60
N GLU A 374 8.85 -3.76 34.35
CA GLU A 374 9.58 -3.29 33.16
C GLU A 374 9.23 -1.87 32.72
N ALA A 375 8.14 -1.27 33.22
CA ALA A 375 7.73 0.07 32.82
C ALA A 375 8.48 1.14 33.63
N SER A 376 9.11 2.08 32.93
CA SER A 376 9.61 3.34 33.47
C SER A 376 8.72 4.49 32.99
N MET A 377 8.51 5.48 33.85
CA MET A 377 7.68 6.64 33.51
C MET A 377 8.34 7.92 34.01
N LEU A 378 8.60 8.85 33.10
CA LEU A 378 8.93 10.24 33.43
C LEU A 378 7.64 11.04 33.45
N GLY A 379 7.40 11.83 34.49
CA GLY A 379 6.24 12.70 34.51
C GLY A 379 6.50 14.05 35.17
N GLN A 380 5.70 15.03 34.76
CA GLN A 380 5.77 16.40 35.25
C GLN A 380 4.37 17.04 35.20
N CYS A 381 4.03 17.86 36.19
CA CYS A 381 2.77 18.57 36.23
C CYS A 381 2.91 20.01 35.75
N ILE A 382 1.91 20.47 34.98
CA ILE A 382 1.69 21.87 34.64
C ILE A 382 0.34 22.24 35.24
N GLY A 383 0.37 22.95 36.37
CA GLY A 383 -0.79 23.07 37.26
C GLY A 383 -1.23 21.70 37.76
N ASN A 384 -2.48 21.33 37.45
CA ASN A 384 -3.06 20.03 37.80
C ASN A 384 -3.07 19.03 36.62
N ASN A 385 -2.45 19.37 35.50
CA ASN A 385 -2.39 18.50 34.32
C ASN A 385 -1.05 17.75 34.30
N GLY A 386 -1.07 16.44 34.03
CA GLY A 386 0.13 15.61 34.00
C GLY A 386 0.61 15.31 32.57
N LEU A 387 1.86 15.64 32.27
CA LEU A 387 2.60 15.07 31.13
C LEU A 387 3.34 13.83 31.63
N LEU A 388 3.01 12.65 31.06
CA LEU A 388 3.60 11.37 31.44
C LEU A 388 4.15 10.70 30.20
N ILE A 389 5.39 10.22 30.24
CA ILE A 389 6.06 9.53 29.14
C ILE A 389 6.47 8.15 29.61
N SER A 390 5.87 7.11 29.03
CA SER A 390 6.18 5.71 29.34
C SER A 390 7.23 5.14 28.41
N THR A 391 8.17 4.39 28.95
CA THR A 391 9.13 3.59 28.18
C THR A 391 9.33 2.22 28.84
N TYR A 392 9.64 1.22 28.02
CA TYR A 392 10.09 -0.10 28.46
C TYR A 392 11.60 -0.30 28.28
N ALA A 393 12.34 0.71 27.79
CA ALA A 393 13.79 0.64 27.64
C ALA A 393 14.47 0.38 29.00
N PRO A 394 15.51 -0.47 29.06
CA PRO A 394 16.23 -1.10 27.95
C PRO A 394 15.56 -2.38 27.39
N GLY A 395 14.40 -2.78 27.92
CA GLY A 395 13.56 -3.80 27.30
C GLY A 395 12.94 -3.33 25.99
N PHE A 396 12.34 -4.25 25.24
CA PHE A 396 11.76 -3.98 23.93
C PHE A 396 10.25 -3.93 24.01
N ALA A 397 9.63 -2.90 23.44
CA ALA A 397 8.20 -2.80 23.23
C ALA A 397 7.93 -2.24 21.83
N ASP A 398 6.86 -2.75 21.22
CA ASP A 398 6.25 -2.19 20.01
C ASP A 398 5.05 -1.36 20.50
N ASP A 399 3.88 -1.54 19.90
CA ASP A 399 2.72 -0.76 20.32
C ASP A 399 2.16 -1.13 21.69
N ILE A 400 1.62 -0.09 22.33
CA ILE A 400 0.77 -0.20 23.51
C ILE A 400 -0.69 -0.13 23.06
N ALA A 401 -1.50 -1.13 23.44
CA ALA A 401 -2.90 -1.16 23.07
C ALA A 401 -3.68 0.04 23.65
N TYR A 402 -4.58 0.62 22.84
CA TYR A 402 -5.43 1.77 23.20
C TYR A 402 -6.08 1.65 24.58
N GLY A 403 -6.67 0.49 24.88
CA GLY A 403 -7.33 0.25 26.17
C GLY A 403 -6.37 0.25 27.38
N VAL A 404 -5.11 -0.14 27.18
CA VAL A 404 -4.07 -0.12 28.23
C VAL A 404 -3.70 1.33 28.54
N GLY A 405 -3.44 2.14 27.51
CA GLY A 405 -3.13 3.56 27.64
C GLY A 405 -4.21 4.38 28.32
N LEU A 406 -5.48 4.16 27.93
CA LEU A 406 -6.62 4.79 28.62
C LEU A 406 -6.72 4.40 30.09
N SER A 407 -6.44 3.14 30.41
CA SER A 407 -6.50 2.63 31.78
C SER A 407 -5.34 3.18 32.63
N ALA A 408 -4.13 3.28 32.08
CA ALA A 408 -2.99 3.90 32.76
C ALA A 408 -3.22 5.40 32.99
N SER A 409 -3.75 6.12 32.00
CA SER A 409 -4.15 7.53 32.14
C SER A 409 -5.24 7.70 33.21
N ALA A 410 -6.21 6.78 33.27
CA ALA A 410 -7.25 6.80 34.28
C ALA A 410 -6.69 6.57 35.69
N GLU A 411 -5.77 5.61 35.87
CA GLU A 411 -5.09 5.36 37.15
C GLU A 411 -4.33 6.61 37.63
N ALA A 412 -3.58 7.29 36.76
CA ALA A 412 -2.93 8.55 37.10
C ALA A 412 -3.94 9.65 37.48
N ARG A 413 -5.07 9.77 36.78
CA ARG A 413 -6.12 10.75 37.13
C ARG A 413 -6.78 10.48 38.48
N THR A 414 -6.82 9.22 38.93
CA THR A 414 -7.40 8.90 40.25
C THR A 414 -6.64 9.52 41.42
N THR A 415 -5.41 9.98 41.22
CA THR A 415 -4.57 10.60 42.26
C THR A 415 -4.85 12.09 42.45
N GLY A 416 -5.67 12.69 41.58
CA GLY A 416 -6.06 14.11 41.62
C GLY A 416 -5.63 14.96 40.42
N LEU A 417 -5.07 14.34 39.37
CA LEU A 417 -4.77 15.05 38.11
C LEU A 417 -6.04 15.28 37.28
N ASP A 418 -6.19 16.48 36.72
CA ASP A 418 -7.37 16.87 35.93
C ASP A 418 -7.34 16.17 34.55
N ASN A 419 -6.28 16.44 33.79
CA ASN A 419 -5.97 15.83 32.49
C ASN A 419 -4.61 15.14 32.51
N VAL A 420 -4.45 14.12 31.69
CA VAL A 420 -3.19 13.37 31.52
C VAL A 420 -2.91 13.22 30.03
N LEU A 421 -1.73 13.66 29.60
CA LEU A 421 -1.15 13.38 28.29
C LEU A 421 -0.12 12.27 28.50
N LEU A 422 -0.50 11.03 28.15
CA LEU A 422 0.31 9.83 28.33
C LEU A 422 0.94 9.40 27.00
N VAL A 423 2.22 9.70 26.85
CA VAL A 423 3.02 9.40 25.67
C VAL A 423 3.59 7.99 25.76
N ASP A 424 3.52 7.24 24.66
CA ASP A 424 4.40 6.10 24.45
C ASP A 424 5.71 6.62 23.85
N ALA A 425 6.82 6.43 24.56
CA ALA A 425 8.11 6.91 24.06
C ALA A 425 8.53 6.18 22.78
N HIS A 426 8.08 4.94 22.59
CA HIS A 426 8.31 4.17 21.37
C HIS A 426 9.79 4.15 20.93
N ASN A 427 10.69 3.91 21.89
CA ASN A 427 12.12 4.23 21.79
C ASN A 427 13.06 3.04 22.07
N SER A 428 12.57 1.81 21.88
CA SER A 428 13.37 0.58 22.03
C SER A 428 12.61 -0.61 21.48
N ASN A 429 12.96 -1.05 20.27
CA ASN A 429 12.28 -2.17 19.60
C ASN A 429 13.27 -3.06 18.87
N ASN A 430 13.13 -4.37 18.98
CA ASN A 430 14.06 -5.33 18.38
C ASN A 430 13.60 -5.88 17.01
N GLY A 431 12.73 -5.13 16.33
CA GLY A 431 12.15 -5.48 15.04
C GLY A 431 11.34 -6.78 15.09
N LEU A 432 11.50 -7.61 14.06
CA LEU A 432 10.84 -8.91 13.95
C LEU A 432 11.61 -10.04 14.65
N SER A 433 12.61 -9.71 15.47
CA SER A 433 13.45 -10.71 16.13
C SER A 433 12.82 -11.21 17.44
N GLY A 434 12.80 -12.52 17.64
CA GLY A 434 12.36 -13.15 18.88
C GLY A 434 10.93 -13.70 18.85
N PRO A 435 10.47 -14.31 19.97
CA PRO A 435 9.22 -15.06 20.00
C PRO A 435 7.96 -14.18 20.14
N THR A 436 8.11 -12.92 20.53
CA THR A 436 7.03 -11.97 20.73
C THR A 436 7.46 -10.59 20.28
N LEU A 437 6.60 -9.89 19.54
CA LEU A 437 6.85 -8.54 19.01
C LEU A 437 6.78 -7.43 20.09
N GLY A 438 6.78 -7.78 21.38
CA GLY A 438 6.79 -6.77 22.45
C GLY A 438 5.50 -5.99 22.68
N HIS A 439 4.41 -6.26 21.93
CA HIS A 439 3.10 -5.59 22.12
C HIS A 439 2.59 -5.64 23.56
N VAL A 440 2.15 -4.49 24.07
CA VAL A 440 1.56 -4.38 25.41
C VAL A 440 0.05 -4.47 25.30
N THR A 441 -0.48 -5.66 25.54
CA THR A 441 -1.91 -5.97 25.40
C THR A 441 -2.64 -5.99 26.75
N PRO A 442 -3.97 -5.79 26.77
CA PRO A 442 -4.76 -5.93 27.99
C PRO A 442 -4.56 -7.29 28.67
N GLY A 443 -4.31 -7.28 29.98
CA GLY A 443 -4.08 -8.48 30.78
C GLY A 443 -2.63 -8.97 30.80
N SER A 444 -1.71 -8.37 30.04
CA SER A 444 -0.28 -8.65 30.13
C SER A 444 0.34 -8.06 31.41
N ALA A 445 1.43 -8.64 31.89
CA ALA A 445 2.18 -8.10 33.05
C ALA A 445 2.65 -6.65 32.78
N ARG A 446 3.16 -6.40 31.57
CA ARG A 446 3.58 -5.06 31.11
C ARG A 446 2.47 -4.02 31.17
N ALA A 447 1.22 -4.41 30.88
CA ALA A 447 0.08 -3.50 31.01
C ALA A 447 -0.17 -3.10 32.47
N PHE A 448 -0.10 -4.04 33.41
CA PHE A 448 -0.25 -3.76 34.84
C PHE A 448 0.93 -2.95 35.40
N ASP A 449 2.14 -3.22 34.91
CA ASP A 449 3.35 -2.45 35.22
C ASP A 449 3.16 -0.97 34.83
N MET A 450 2.72 -0.69 33.60
CA MET A 450 2.46 0.67 33.13
C MET A 450 1.37 1.38 33.95
N MET A 451 0.26 0.70 34.23
CA MET A 451 -0.82 1.25 35.06
C MET A 451 -0.32 1.59 36.47
N SER A 452 0.52 0.74 37.05
CA SER A 452 1.12 0.95 38.36
C SER A 452 2.12 2.11 38.36
N ALA A 453 2.96 2.21 37.33
CA ALA A 453 3.91 3.32 37.17
C ALA A 453 3.18 4.66 37.00
N ALA A 454 2.10 4.69 36.22
CA ALA A 454 1.25 5.87 36.02
C ALA A 454 0.62 6.37 37.31
N ARG A 455 0.03 5.46 38.10
CA ARG A 455 -0.51 5.79 39.41
C ARG A 455 0.55 6.35 40.36
N GLN A 456 1.69 5.66 40.49
CA GLN A 456 2.78 6.12 41.35
C GLN A 456 3.32 7.49 40.90
N CYS A 457 3.36 7.74 39.59
CA CYS A 457 3.74 9.04 39.04
C CYS A 457 2.73 10.11 39.46
N GLY A 458 1.44 9.84 39.28
CA GLY A 458 0.37 10.73 39.71
C GLY A 458 0.41 11.06 41.20
N ASP A 459 0.63 10.07 42.08
CA ASP A 459 0.70 10.28 43.54
C ASP A 459 1.89 11.19 43.94
N ARG A 460 3.02 11.05 43.26
CA ARG A 460 4.21 11.88 43.51
C ARG A 460 4.03 13.30 42.98
N LEU A 461 3.40 13.45 41.82
CA LEU A 461 3.19 14.74 41.18
C LEU A 461 2.17 15.60 41.95
N THR A 462 1.05 15.02 42.40
CA THR A 462 0.00 15.78 43.13
C THR A 462 0.43 16.22 44.53
N THR A 463 1.52 15.66 45.05
CA THR A 463 2.10 16.03 46.35
C THR A 463 3.37 16.89 46.24
N ALA A 464 3.88 17.10 45.02
CA ALA A 464 5.06 17.90 44.78
C ALA A 464 4.75 19.41 44.88
N GLU A 465 5.75 20.18 45.31
CA GLU A 465 5.68 21.64 45.24
C GLU A 465 5.71 22.10 43.77
N GLN A 466 4.98 23.19 43.48
CA GLN A 466 4.97 23.83 42.17
C GLN A 466 5.72 25.16 42.21
N TYR A 467 6.39 25.48 41.11
CA TYR A 467 7.20 26.68 40.97
C TYR A 467 7.00 27.30 39.58
N PRO A 468 7.36 28.58 39.41
CA PRO A 468 7.44 29.19 38.09
C PRO A 468 8.34 28.38 37.14
N MET A 469 7.95 28.33 35.88
CA MET A 469 8.66 27.56 34.85
C MET A 469 9.22 28.45 33.73
N GLU A 470 10.37 28.02 33.22
CA GLU A 470 11.00 28.55 32.02
C GLU A 470 11.13 27.43 30.99
N LEU A 471 10.88 27.74 29.73
CA LEU A 471 10.97 26.77 28.64
C LEU A 471 11.94 27.28 27.60
N GLY A 472 12.79 26.39 27.10
CA GLY A 472 13.65 26.62 25.96
C GLY A 472 13.41 25.57 24.89
N THR A 473 13.50 25.94 23.62
CA THR A 473 13.19 25.05 22.49
C THR A 473 14.27 25.10 21.41
N ALA A 474 14.50 23.97 20.73
CA ALA A 474 15.39 23.89 19.58
C ALA A 474 14.92 22.83 18.57
N TRP A 475 15.29 23.00 17.31
CA TRP A 475 14.89 22.10 16.22
C TRP A 475 15.94 22.06 15.11
N THR A 476 16.09 20.90 14.48
CA THR A 476 16.84 20.72 13.23
C THR A 476 16.14 19.72 12.32
N GLU A 477 16.17 19.95 11.01
CA GLU A 477 15.72 18.99 9.99
C GLU A 477 16.65 17.77 9.90
N THR A 478 17.85 17.87 10.49
CA THR A 478 18.95 16.87 10.44
C THR A 478 19.52 16.68 9.02
N PRO A 479 20.74 16.11 8.87
CA PRO A 479 21.29 15.78 7.55
C PRO A 479 20.82 14.42 7.00
N TRP A 480 19.96 13.70 7.73
CA TRP A 480 19.49 12.35 7.37
C TRP A 480 18.16 12.39 6.65
N ASP A 481 17.96 11.44 5.74
CA ASP A 481 16.74 11.32 4.94
C ASP A 481 15.83 10.18 5.47
N PRO A 482 14.58 10.05 4.99
CA PRO A 482 13.70 8.95 5.38
C PRO A 482 14.28 7.54 5.15
N THR A 483 15.23 7.40 4.21
CA THR A 483 15.94 6.13 3.99
C THR A 483 16.93 5.78 5.10
N ASP A 484 17.35 6.77 5.89
CA ASP A 484 18.25 6.60 7.03
C ASP A 484 17.48 6.44 8.36
N GLY A 485 16.14 6.49 8.32
CA GLY A 485 15.27 6.32 9.48
C GLY A 485 14.80 7.61 10.15
N ILE A 486 15.07 8.78 9.54
CA ILE A 486 14.65 10.09 10.05
C ILE A 486 13.66 10.76 9.09
N GLY A 487 12.51 11.17 9.61
CA GLY A 487 11.45 11.86 8.88
C GLY A 487 11.66 13.38 8.77
N PRO A 488 10.79 14.08 8.00
CA PRO A 488 10.95 15.49 7.65
C PRO A 488 10.89 16.45 8.86
N LEU A 489 10.33 16.05 9.99
CA LEU A 489 10.34 16.89 11.20
C LEU A 489 11.68 16.85 11.95
N GLY A 490 12.61 15.96 11.58
CA GLY A 490 13.94 15.86 12.15
C GLY A 490 13.93 15.64 13.66
N VAL A 491 14.70 16.43 14.40
CA VAL A 491 14.78 16.35 15.87
C VAL A 491 14.31 17.64 16.51
N ARG A 492 13.46 17.51 17.53
CA ARG A 492 12.88 18.60 18.31
C ARG A 492 13.20 18.42 19.79
N VAL A 493 13.60 19.50 20.44
CA VAL A 493 13.94 19.50 21.86
C VAL A 493 13.17 20.61 22.57
N ALA A 494 12.56 20.26 23.70
CA ALA A 494 12.04 21.20 24.68
C ALA A 494 12.71 20.93 26.03
N VAL A 495 13.31 21.95 26.64
CA VAL A 495 13.88 21.86 27.99
C VAL A 495 13.07 22.73 28.92
N LEU A 496 12.44 22.11 29.92
CA LEU A 496 11.65 22.81 30.93
C LEU A 496 12.49 22.93 32.21
N ASN A 497 12.73 24.16 32.66
CA ASN A 497 13.41 24.47 33.90
C ASN A 497 12.38 24.86 34.97
N VAL A 498 12.33 24.09 36.06
CA VAL A 498 11.45 24.35 37.21
C VAL A 498 12.26 24.32 38.49
N ALA A 499 12.37 25.46 39.17
CA ALA A 499 13.19 25.63 40.37
C ALA A 499 14.66 25.15 40.19
N GLY A 500 15.24 25.39 39.01
CA GLY A 500 16.62 25.00 38.70
C GLY A 500 16.80 23.53 38.34
N ASN A 501 15.71 22.76 38.23
CA ASN A 501 15.74 21.38 37.73
C ASN A 501 15.35 21.39 36.24
N GLU A 502 16.27 20.97 35.38
CA GLU A 502 16.10 20.97 33.93
C GLU A 502 15.65 19.60 33.44
N THR A 503 14.50 19.54 32.77
CA THR A 503 13.97 18.31 32.16
C THR A 503 13.88 18.45 30.65
N ALA A 504 14.59 17.60 29.90
CA ALA A 504 14.59 17.61 28.44
C ALA A 504 13.60 16.58 27.85
N TYR A 505 12.75 17.06 26.95
CA TYR A 505 11.84 16.26 26.14
C TYR A 505 12.34 16.28 24.70
N VAL A 506 12.83 15.14 24.23
CA VAL A 506 13.37 14.99 22.88
C VAL A 506 12.37 14.20 22.05
N LEU A 507 11.99 14.74 20.90
CA LEU A 507 11.15 14.06 19.92
C LEU A 507 11.94 13.90 18.62
N VAL A 508 12.08 12.67 18.17
CA VAL A 508 12.74 12.30 16.92
C VAL A 508 11.65 11.89 15.93
N ASP A 509 11.62 12.51 14.76
CA ASP A 509 10.72 12.08 13.70
C ASP A 509 11.25 10.80 13.07
N GLY A 510 10.66 9.68 13.44
CA GLY A 510 11.10 8.34 13.04
C GLY A 510 10.08 7.33 13.52
N ASN A 511 10.28 6.06 13.15
CA ASN A 511 9.46 4.95 13.61
C ASN A 511 9.76 4.65 15.09
N ASN A 512 10.59 3.65 15.36
CA ASN A 512 11.09 3.29 16.68
C ASN A 512 12.60 3.55 16.77
N MET A 513 13.25 3.14 17.85
CA MET A 513 14.68 3.33 18.06
C MET A 513 15.40 2.01 18.35
N GLU A 514 16.63 1.90 17.85
CA GLU A 514 17.50 0.75 18.06
C GLU A 514 17.71 0.48 19.56
N PRO A 515 17.65 -0.80 19.99
CA PRO A 515 17.91 -1.21 21.35
C PRO A 515 19.22 -0.66 21.92
N GLY A 516 19.11 0.05 23.05
CA GLY A 516 20.27 0.58 23.78
C GLY A 516 20.68 2.00 23.40
N LEU A 517 20.29 2.51 22.22
CA LEU A 517 20.63 3.87 21.80
C LEU A 517 20.03 4.91 22.77
N ARG A 518 18.78 4.75 23.18
CA ARG A 518 18.17 5.59 24.22
C ARG A 518 18.99 5.62 25.51
N GLY A 519 19.58 4.49 25.91
CA GLY A 519 20.44 4.42 27.10
C GLY A 519 21.68 5.28 26.96
N GLN A 520 22.37 5.17 25.82
CA GLN A 520 23.57 5.97 25.50
C GLN A 520 23.27 7.47 25.44
N ILE A 521 22.13 7.85 24.85
CA ILE A 521 21.68 9.25 24.82
C ILE A 521 21.49 9.78 26.25
N ILE A 522 20.79 9.03 27.10
CA ILE A 522 20.48 9.45 28.47
C ILE A 522 21.75 9.56 29.32
N GLU A 523 22.68 8.62 29.18
CA GLU A 523 24.01 8.69 29.81
C GLU A 523 24.72 9.99 29.40
N THR A 524 24.71 10.33 28.11
CA THR A 524 25.40 11.53 27.60
C THR A 524 24.74 12.83 28.05
N ILE A 525 23.41 12.94 27.99
CA ILE A 525 22.71 14.22 28.20
C ILE A 525 22.29 14.46 29.65
N VAL A 526 22.12 13.39 30.45
CA VAL A 526 21.73 13.47 31.86
C VAL A 526 22.89 13.17 32.79
N ASP A 527 23.53 11.99 32.65
CA ASP A 527 24.55 11.56 33.62
C ASP A 527 25.86 12.34 33.46
N GLU A 528 26.25 12.61 32.21
CA GLU A 528 27.43 13.42 31.86
C GLU A 528 27.07 14.86 31.43
N GLY A 529 25.78 15.09 31.18
CA GLY A 529 25.30 16.26 30.48
C GLY A 529 24.73 17.36 31.38
N PRO A 530 24.08 18.35 30.74
CA PRO A 530 23.67 19.56 31.43
C PRO A 530 22.31 19.50 32.12
N VAL A 531 21.46 18.50 31.83
CA VAL A 531 20.07 18.43 32.31
C VAL A 531 19.91 17.36 33.39
N ASP A 532 18.93 17.51 34.27
CA ASP A 532 18.73 16.60 35.42
C ASP A 532 17.86 15.38 35.08
N ALA A 533 17.02 15.50 34.06
CA ALA A 533 16.17 14.42 33.58
C ALA A 533 15.90 14.56 32.09
N ALA A 534 15.71 13.44 31.41
CA ALA A 534 15.28 13.46 30.02
C ALA A 534 14.48 12.21 29.65
N GLU A 535 13.72 12.29 28.57
CA GLU A 535 13.20 11.13 27.85
C GLU A 535 13.20 11.38 26.34
N ILE A 536 13.47 10.32 25.59
CA ILE A 536 13.55 10.35 24.13
C ILE A 536 12.30 9.68 23.57
N MET A 537 11.58 10.36 22.71
CA MET A 537 10.34 9.90 22.10
C MET A 537 10.51 9.85 20.59
N THR A 538 9.74 9.00 19.92
CA THR A 538 9.57 9.07 18.46
C THR A 538 8.15 9.46 18.08
N THR A 539 7.96 9.87 16.83
CA THR A 539 6.64 10.21 16.26
C THR A 539 5.88 8.98 15.77
N ASP A 540 6.59 7.86 15.57
CA ASP A 540 6.16 6.71 14.79
C ASP A 540 5.70 7.08 13.37
N THR A 541 6.45 7.96 12.71
CA THR A 541 6.11 8.37 11.34
C THR A 541 6.33 7.21 10.35
N HIS A 542 5.29 6.82 9.64
CA HIS A 542 5.37 5.76 8.63
C HIS A 542 5.97 6.22 7.28
N ILE A 543 6.39 7.48 7.18
CA ILE A 543 7.14 8.00 6.02
C ILE A 543 8.46 7.23 5.85
N VAL A 544 9.12 6.86 6.95
CA VAL A 544 10.41 6.13 6.93
C VAL A 544 10.25 4.65 6.60
N ASN A 545 9.03 4.09 6.69
CA ASN A 545 8.74 2.67 6.48
C ASN A 545 8.33 2.31 5.04
N THR A 546 8.66 3.16 4.05
CA THR A 546 8.23 2.96 2.64
C THR A 546 9.06 1.94 1.87
N ILE A 547 10.31 1.68 2.29
CA ILE A 547 11.25 0.75 1.62
C ILE A 547 11.47 -0.53 2.44
N GLU A 548 11.63 -0.37 3.75
CA GLU A 548 11.80 -1.45 4.73
C GLU A 548 10.82 -1.23 5.89
N ALA A 549 10.25 -2.31 6.40
CA ALA A 549 9.24 -2.27 7.45
C ALA A 549 9.84 -1.96 8.84
N ASP A 550 11.15 -2.16 9.00
CA ASP A 550 11.93 -2.05 10.23
C ASP A 550 13.03 -0.99 10.15
N ASN A 551 12.69 0.21 9.64
CA ASN A 551 13.62 1.34 9.51
C ASN A 551 13.64 2.22 10.78
N GLN A 552 14.37 1.78 11.79
CA GLN A 552 14.44 2.43 13.11
C GLN A 552 15.53 3.50 13.20
N VAL A 553 15.34 4.48 14.08
CA VAL A 553 16.35 5.47 14.46
C VAL A 553 17.56 4.75 15.05
N GLY A 554 18.73 4.99 14.45
CA GLY A 554 20.01 4.38 14.88
C GLY A 554 20.44 3.14 14.09
N SER A 555 19.58 2.63 13.19
CA SER A 555 19.90 1.42 12.40
C SER A 555 20.85 1.71 11.23
N ALA A 556 20.66 2.85 10.54
CA ALA A 556 21.42 3.26 9.36
C ALA A 556 22.34 4.47 9.59
N ILE A 557 22.19 5.16 10.73
CA ILE A 557 22.92 6.39 11.04
C ILE A 557 24.11 6.14 11.98
N ASP A 558 25.05 7.09 11.99
CA ASP A 558 26.14 7.12 12.98
C ASP A 558 25.59 7.59 14.33
N ASN A 559 25.52 6.68 15.28
CA ASN A 559 24.97 6.94 16.62
C ASN A 559 25.75 7.99 17.40
N GLU A 560 27.07 8.10 17.23
CA GLU A 560 27.87 9.13 17.91
C GLU A 560 27.51 10.52 17.34
N MET A 561 27.43 10.65 16.02
CA MET A 561 27.00 11.89 15.36
C MET A 561 25.57 12.28 15.74
N PHE A 562 24.68 11.29 15.90
CA PHE A 562 23.31 11.52 16.36
C PHE A 562 23.28 12.08 17.79
N ILE A 563 24.02 11.45 18.71
CA ILE A 563 24.11 11.90 20.11
C ILE A 563 24.72 13.31 20.21
N ASP A 564 25.75 13.61 19.41
CA ASP A 564 26.34 14.95 19.35
C ASP A 564 25.31 15.99 18.88
N THR A 565 24.51 15.65 17.86
CA THR A 565 23.43 16.51 17.36
C THR A 565 22.39 16.80 18.45
N LEU A 566 21.99 15.79 19.22
CA LEU A 566 21.06 15.97 20.36
C LEU A 566 21.65 16.87 21.44
N SER A 567 22.94 16.68 21.75
CA SER A 567 23.65 17.46 22.77
C SER A 567 23.72 18.94 22.39
N ASP A 568 24.02 19.23 21.12
CA ASP A 568 24.03 20.60 20.59
C ASP A 568 22.64 21.25 20.65
N LEU A 569 21.59 20.52 20.27
CA LEU A 569 20.21 21.01 20.36
C LEU A 569 19.77 21.28 21.80
N ILE A 570 20.18 20.46 22.76
CA ILE A 570 19.90 20.72 24.19
C ILE A 570 20.58 22.00 24.64
N VAL A 571 21.83 22.23 24.23
CA VAL A 571 22.54 23.49 24.53
C VAL A 571 21.85 24.69 23.88
N GLU A 572 21.36 24.55 22.64
CA GLU A 572 20.60 25.59 21.95
C GLU A 572 19.27 25.89 22.65
N ALA A 573 18.50 24.85 23.01
CA ALA A 573 17.24 25.00 23.73
C ALA A 573 17.46 25.74 25.07
N ARG A 574 18.52 25.41 25.81
CA ARG A 574 18.87 26.11 27.07
C ARG A 574 19.26 27.58 26.87
N ARG A 575 19.74 27.97 25.68
CA ARG A 575 19.99 29.39 25.36
C ARG A 575 18.71 30.15 25.03
N ASP A 576 17.64 29.43 24.70
CA ASP A 576 16.32 29.94 24.33
C ASP A 576 15.34 30.00 25.53
N TYR A 577 15.83 29.93 26.77
CA TYR A 577 14.96 30.00 27.95
C TYR A 577 14.19 31.31 28.04
N GLU A 578 12.87 31.17 28.18
CA GLU A 578 11.95 32.25 28.46
C GLU A 578 10.94 31.80 29.52
N THR A 579 10.48 32.73 30.35
CA THR A 579 9.36 32.47 31.26
C THR A 579 8.11 32.17 30.45
N VAL A 580 7.44 31.06 30.77
CA VAL A 580 6.23 30.64 30.07
C VAL A 580 5.08 30.35 31.03
N THR A 581 3.87 30.43 30.50
CA THR A 581 2.69 29.79 31.08
C THR A 581 2.33 28.58 30.25
N GLY A 582 1.68 27.59 30.86
CA GLY A 582 1.34 26.34 30.19
C GLY A 582 0.02 25.80 30.70
N GLY A 583 -0.61 24.97 29.88
CA GLY A 583 -1.87 24.35 30.23
C GLY A 583 -2.25 23.26 29.25
N MET A 584 -3.21 22.42 29.64
CA MET A 584 -3.64 21.27 28.86
C MET A 584 -5.16 21.23 28.74
N ALA A 585 -5.64 20.80 27.57
CA ALA A 585 -7.03 20.48 27.34
C ALA A 585 -7.14 19.20 26.51
N VAL A 586 -8.31 18.55 26.59
CA VAL A 586 -8.61 17.33 25.82
C VAL A 586 -9.93 17.51 25.10
N GLU A 587 -9.95 17.24 23.80
CA GLU A 587 -11.17 17.15 22.99
C GLU A 587 -11.43 15.70 22.61
N ARG A 588 -12.69 15.30 22.45
CA ARG A 588 -13.03 13.96 21.96
C ARG A 588 -13.62 14.07 20.56
N VAL A 589 -13.08 13.29 19.64
CA VAL A 589 -13.49 13.32 18.25
C VAL A 589 -13.77 11.92 17.73
N SER A 590 -14.75 11.81 16.84
CA SER A 590 -15.07 10.57 16.16
C SER A 590 -14.32 10.53 14.83
N VAL A 591 -13.53 9.49 14.63
CA VAL A 591 -12.78 9.25 13.38
C VAL A 591 -12.97 7.82 12.91
N THR A 592 -12.73 7.59 11.63
CA THR A 592 -12.72 6.23 11.08
C THR A 592 -11.32 5.63 11.18
N VAL A 593 -11.19 4.50 11.88
CA VAL A 593 -9.95 3.72 12.02
C VAL A 593 -10.11 2.33 11.42
N PHE A 594 -9.07 1.51 11.34
CA PHE A 594 -9.23 0.12 10.87
C PHE A 594 -10.20 -0.68 11.74
N GLY A 595 -10.13 -0.53 13.06
CA GLY A 595 -10.91 -1.31 14.01
C GLY A 595 -10.20 -2.58 14.44
N ASN A 596 -10.61 -3.11 15.59
CA ASN A 596 -9.95 -4.25 16.24
C ASN A 596 -9.95 -5.48 15.33
N ASP A 597 -8.82 -6.20 15.30
CA ASP A 597 -8.60 -7.46 14.57
C ASP A 597 -8.70 -7.35 13.02
N ARG A 598 -8.99 -6.17 12.46
CA ARG A 598 -9.19 -5.99 11.01
C ARG A 598 -7.88 -6.08 10.24
N THR A 599 -6.81 -5.52 10.78
CA THR A 599 -5.49 -5.53 10.14
C THR A 599 -4.92 -6.94 10.07
N GLU A 600 -5.05 -7.73 11.14
CA GLU A 600 -4.63 -9.14 11.16
C GLU A 600 -5.52 -10.02 10.27
N THR A 601 -6.84 -9.78 10.28
CA THR A 601 -7.79 -10.48 9.41
C THR A 601 -7.49 -10.19 7.94
N LEU A 602 -7.20 -8.94 7.57
CA LEU A 602 -6.83 -8.56 6.21
C LEU A 602 -5.52 -9.22 5.78
N ALA A 603 -4.49 -9.22 6.63
CA ALA A 603 -3.21 -9.83 6.35
C ALA A 603 -3.29 -11.36 6.19
N SER A 604 -3.97 -12.05 7.11
CA SER A 604 -4.17 -13.50 7.02
C SER A 604 -4.96 -13.91 5.77
N HIS A 605 -5.99 -13.15 5.40
CA HIS A 605 -6.76 -13.39 4.18
C HIS A 605 -5.98 -13.06 2.89
N ALA A 606 -5.14 -12.02 2.89
CA ALA A 606 -4.25 -11.73 1.77
C ALA A 606 -3.27 -12.90 1.53
N ASN A 607 -2.63 -13.39 2.59
CA ASN A 607 -1.71 -14.53 2.52
C ASN A 607 -2.37 -15.83 2.08
N ALA A 608 -3.56 -16.14 2.60
CA ALA A 608 -4.33 -17.29 2.16
C ALA A 608 -4.66 -17.23 0.65
N VAL A 609 -4.98 -16.04 0.15
CA VAL A 609 -5.27 -15.83 -1.27
C VAL A 609 -4.02 -15.92 -2.13
N VAL A 610 -2.89 -15.34 -1.72
CA VAL A 610 -1.63 -15.45 -2.47
C VAL A 610 -1.16 -16.91 -2.54
N SER A 611 -1.23 -17.63 -1.42
CA SER A 611 -0.78 -19.03 -1.32
C SER A 611 -1.68 -20.02 -2.08
N ILE A 612 -3.01 -19.89 -1.98
CA ILE A 612 -3.95 -20.84 -2.60
C ILE A 612 -4.39 -20.38 -4.00
N GLY A 613 -4.49 -19.08 -4.22
CA GLY A 613 -5.04 -18.48 -5.44
C GLY A 613 -4.24 -18.84 -6.69
N GLY A 614 -2.91 -18.86 -6.61
CA GLY A 614 -2.05 -19.27 -7.73
C GLY A 614 -2.26 -20.72 -8.14
N ALA A 615 -2.19 -21.65 -7.18
CA ALA A 615 -2.43 -23.07 -7.43
C ALA A 615 -3.85 -23.35 -7.95
N PHE A 616 -4.84 -22.64 -7.40
CA PHE A 616 -6.22 -22.74 -7.85
C PHE A 616 -6.41 -22.18 -9.27
N ALA A 617 -5.78 -21.05 -9.61
CA ALA A 617 -5.81 -20.48 -10.96
C ALA A 617 -5.23 -21.46 -12.00
N VAL A 618 -4.08 -22.08 -11.69
CA VAL A 618 -3.46 -23.11 -12.53
C VAL A 618 -4.39 -24.31 -12.69
N THR A 619 -5.01 -24.77 -11.60
CA THR A 619 -5.93 -25.91 -11.62
C THR A 619 -7.16 -25.63 -12.50
N VAL A 620 -7.78 -24.45 -12.36
CA VAL A 620 -8.92 -24.04 -13.18
C VAL A 620 -8.53 -23.91 -14.65
N ALA A 621 -7.35 -23.35 -14.94
CA ALA A 621 -6.83 -23.25 -16.30
C ALA A 621 -6.59 -24.62 -16.93
N LEU A 622 -5.94 -25.55 -16.22
CA LEU A 622 -5.71 -26.92 -16.68
C LEU A 622 -7.01 -27.68 -16.90
N ALA A 623 -8.00 -27.54 -16.00
CA ALA A 623 -9.31 -28.14 -16.17
C ALA A 623 -10.03 -27.60 -17.41
N ALA A 624 -10.00 -26.28 -17.62
CA ALA A 624 -10.60 -25.66 -18.80
C ALA A 624 -9.92 -26.11 -20.10
N ILE A 625 -8.58 -26.20 -20.12
CA ILE A 625 -7.81 -26.73 -21.25
C ILE A 625 -8.15 -28.20 -21.49
N ALA A 626 -8.21 -29.04 -20.46
CA ALA A 626 -8.55 -30.45 -20.59
C ALA A 626 -9.95 -30.65 -21.18
N VAL A 627 -10.94 -29.89 -20.72
CA VAL A 627 -12.30 -29.89 -21.30
C VAL A 627 -12.27 -29.42 -22.76
N SER A 628 -11.44 -28.43 -23.09
CA SER A 628 -11.25 -27.98 -24.48
C SER A 628 -10.67 -29.11 -25.34
N VAL A 629 -9.62 -29.80 -24.89
CA VAL A 629 -9.05 -30.95 -25.61
C VAL A 629 -10.12 -32.01 -25.87
N VAL A 630 -10.96 -32.32 -24.89
CA VAL A 630 -12.09 -33.26 -25.08
C VAL A 630 -13.07 -32.76 -26.14
N ILE A 631 -13.46 -31.48 -26.10
CA ILE A 631 -14.36 -30.90 -27.11
C ILE A 631 -13.77 -31.04 -28.51
N PHE A 632 -12.47 -30.79 -28.68
CA PHE A 632 -11.79 -30.84 -29.98
C PHE A 632 -11.59 -32.28 -30.48
N LEU A 633 -11.43 -33.26 -29.58
CA LEU A 633 -11.35 -34.67 -29.96
C LEU A 633 -12.68 -35.21 -30.51
N PHE A 634 -13.81 -34.62 -30.13
CA PHE A 634 -15.15 -35.06 -30.52
C PHE A 634 -15.84 -34.13 -31.54
N ALA A 635 -15.17 -33.07 -31.98
CA ALA A 635 -15.60 -32.14 -33.03
C ALA A 635 -14.95 -32.51 -34.37
#